data_AF-A0AA37PDY7-F1
#
_entry.id   AF-A0AA37PDY7-F1
#
_cell.length_a   1.000
_cell.length_b   1.000
_cell.length_c   1.000
_cell.angle_alpha   90.00
_cell.angle_beta   90.00
_cell.angle_gamma   90.00
#
_symmetry.space_group_name_H-M   'P 1'
#
loop_
_entity.id
_entity.type
_entity.pdbx_description
1 polymer ?
#
loop_
_entity_poly.entity_id
_entity_poly.type
_entity_poly.pdbx_seq_one_letter_code
_entity_poly.pdbx_strand_id
1 'polypeptide(L)'
;MRYSVSLTFMVSALLVVPMLFAAAQKVNSITDAVAQLPTCAVSVLFLVKSTPEYVRLTWVLLGLSTFVVAARLTYKFFSSTQLGLDDLFTFLAYVAVLPSFIINLVGLVPAGLGKDIWTLTPSQIESFGYWFYLLEPVYFVQMGLVKMAILCFYMRIFDRAGLGKLLWGTVAFNATNTVAFLLVGIFQCTPISFYWTRWDGEKQGTCVNINAVAWANAIISIVLDLWMLYLPLSRIRTLNLHWWKKLAVTLMFCVGTL
;
A
#
# COMPACT_ATOMS: atom_id res chain seq x y z
N MET A 1 21.69 -16.75 -4.67
CA MET A 1 20.80 -17.05 -3.53
C MET A 1 20.42 -15.83 -2.66
N ARG A 2 21.16 -14.72 -2.64
CA ARG A 2 20.76 -13.46 -1.94
C ARG A 2 19.54 -12.71 -2.51
N TYR A 3 18.97 -13.17 -3.63
CA TYR A 3 17.95 -12.44 -4.40
C TYR A 3 16.53 -13.01 -4.29
N SER A 4 16.35 -14.27 -3.85
CA SER A 4 15.04 -14.92 -3.80
C SER A 4 14.18 -14.47 -2.61
N VAL A 5 14.79 -14.03 -1.51
CA VAL A 5 14.07 -13.66 -0.28
C VAL A 5 13.47 -12.25 -0.36
N SER A 6 14.07 -11.33 -1.14
CA SER A 6 13.45 -10.04 -1.46
C SER A 6 12.22 -10.17 -2.36
N LEU A 7 12.19 -11.20 -3.21
CA LEU A 7 11.13 -11.42 -4.19
C LEU A 7 9.78 -11.76 -3.52
N THR A 8 9.81 -12.53 -2.44
CA THR A 8 8.59 -12.93 -1.73
C THR A 8 8.01 -11.80 -0.85
N PHE A 9 8.84 -10.84 -0.42
CA PHE A 9 8.41 -9.70 0.42
C PHE A 9 7.67 -8.63 -0.40
N MET A 10 8.07 -8.44 -1.66
CA MET A 10 7.42 -7.52 -2.59
C MET A 10 6.05 -8.02 -3.05
N VAL A 11 5.89 -9.33 -3.28
CA VAL A 11 4.61 -9.96 -3.67
C VAL A 11 3.53 -9.87 -2.59
N SER A 12 3.91 -9.74 -1.30
CA SER A 12 2.96 -9.53 -0.21
C SER A 12 2.46 -8.08 -0.08
N ALA A 13 3.25 -7.08 -0.50
CA ALA A 13 2.84 -5.66 -0.50
C ALA A 13 1.89 -5.33 -1.66
N LEU A 14 2.04 -6.05 -2.78
CA LEU A 14 1.22 -6.06 -3.99
C LEU A 14 -0.28 -6.28 -3.76
N LEU A 15 -0.65 -6.92 -2.64
CA LEU A 15 -2.03 -7.29 -2.39
C LEU A 15 -2.80 -6.24 -1.58
N VAL A 16 -2.12 -5.25 -1.00
CA VAL A 16 -2.80 -4.20 -0.21
C VAL A 16 -3.20 -3.00 -1.08
N VAL A 17 -2.50 -2.78 -2.19
CA VAL A 17 -2.70 -1.59 -3.04
C VAL A 17 -4.02 -1.62 -3.85
N PRO A 18 -4.54 -2.77 -4.31
CA PRO A 18 -5.87 -2.82 -4.93
C PRO A 18 -7.03 -2.81 -3.91
N MET A 19 -6.78 -3.07 -2.62
CA MET A 19 -7.82 -3.30 -1.61
C MET A 19 -8.61 -2.04 -1.23
N LEU A 20 -8.02 -0.85 -1.34
CA LEU A 20 -8.65 0.42 -0.93
C LEU A 20 -9.27 1.22 -2.07
N PHE A 21 -8.87 0.96 -3.32
CA PHE A 21 -9.50 1.58 -4.49
C PHE A 21 -10.95 1.10 -4.72
N ALA A 22 -11.30 -0.09 -4.23
CA ALA A 22 -12.62 -0.68 -4.41
C ALA A 22 -13.67 -0.17 -3.40
N ALA A 23 -13.26 0.46 -2.30
CA ALA A 23 -14.20 0.95 -1.27
C ALA A 23 -14.87 2.28 -1.64
N ALA A 24 -14.35 3.02 -2.62
CA ALA A 24 -14.77 4.40 -2.93
C ALA A 24 -15.69 4.54 -4.16
N GLN A 25 -16.05 3.47 -4.87
CA GLN A 25 -16.75 3.63 -6.15
C GLN A 25 -18.17 3.05 -6.13
N LYS A 26 -19.15 3.93 -5.89
CA LYS A 26 -20.55 3.68 -6.26
C LYS A 26 -20.99 4.70 -7.31
N VAL A 27 -21.60 4.17 -8.38
CA VAL A 27 -22.57 4.75 -9.34
C VAL A 27 -22.13 4.71 -10.82
N ASN A 28 -22.77 3.75 -11.52
CA ASN A 28 -23.28 3.74 -12.91
C ASN A 28 -22.32 3.71 -14.11
N SER A 29 -21.66 2.56 -14.34
CA SER A 29 -21.59 1.82 -15.62
C SER A 29 -20.45 0.81 -15.55
N ILE A 30 -20.77 -0.41 -15.11
CA ILE A 30 -19.80 -1.44 -14.71
C ILE A 30 -19.29 -2.22 -15.93
N THR A 31 -19.97 -2.19 -17.07
CA THR A 31 -19.62 -3.04 -18.22
C THR A 31 -18.42 -2.55 -19.02
N ASP A 32 -18.17 -1.24 -19.09
CA ASP A 32 -17.18 -0.71 -20.04
C ASP A 32 -15.81 -0.44 -19.40
N ALA A 33 -15.75 -0.18 -18.09
CA ALA A 33 -14.49 0.04 -17.36
C ALA A 33 -13.80 -1.27 -16.92
N VAL A 34 -14.56 -2.36 -16.77
CA VAL A 34 -14.05 -3.67 -16.35
C VAL A 34 -13.24 -4.35 -17.46
N ALA A 35 -13.45 -3.98 -18.73
CA ALA A 35 -12.74 -4.54 -19.88
C ALA A 35 -11.25 -4.10 -19.98
N GLN A 36 -10.86 -3.01 -19.31
CA GLN A 36 -9.50 -2.46 -19.38
C GLN A 36 -8.58 -2.87 -18.22
N LEU A 37 -9.09 -3.57 -17.19
CA LEU A 37 -8.28 -3.95 -16.02
C LEU A 37 -7.54 -5.28 -16.27
N PRO A 38 -6.29 -5.43 -15.79
CA PRO A 38 -5.61 -6.72 -15.82
C PRO A 38 -6.43 -7.78 -15.07
N THR A 39 -6.45 -9.01 -15.57
CA THR A 39 -7.29 -10.14 -15.10
C THR A 39 -7.17 -10.45 -13.61
N CYS A 40 -6.03 -10.14 -12.98
CA CYS A 40 -5.84 -10.23 -11.51
C CYS A 40 -6.63 -9.18 -10.72
N ALA A 41 -6.83 -7.96 -11.24
CA ALA A 41 -7.60 -6.91 -10.56
C ALA A 41 -9.10 -7.19 -10.63
N VAL A 42 -9.58 -7.77 -11.74
CA VAL A 42 -10.99 -8.17 -11.93
C VAL A 42 -11.38 -9.31 -10.99
N SER A 43 -10.47 -10.27 -10.77
CA SER A 43 -10.70 -11.37 -9.82
C SER A 43 -10.74 -10.86 -8.38
N VAL A 44 -9.85 -9.93 -7.98
CA VAL A 44 -9.86 -9.32 -6.63
C VAL A 44 -11.12 -8.48 -6.37
N LEU A 45 -11.62 -7.74 -7.38
CA LEU A 45 -12.89 -7.00 -7.31
C LEU A 45 -14.10 -7.93 -7.08
N PHE A 46 -14.11 -9.11 -7.70
CA PHE A 46 -15.14 -10.12 -7.47
C PHE A 46 -15.05 -10.76 -6.06
N LEU A 47 -13.83 -10.93 -5.51
CA LEU A 47 -13.62 -11.53 -4.18
C LEU A 47 -14.09 -10.60 -3.03
N VAL A 48 -14.06 -9.28 -3.21
CA VAL A 48 -14.58 -8.31 -2.22
C VAL A 48 -16.10 -8.41 -2.05
N LYS A 49 -16.81 -8.87 -3.10
CA LYS A 49 -18.27 -9.09 -3.03
C LYS A 49 -18.65 -10.23 -2.06
N SER A 50 -17.70 -11.11 -1.74
CA SER A 50 -17.87 -12.22 -0.80
C SER A 50 -16.95 -12.05 0.42
N THR A 51 -17.48 -11.48 1.51
CA THR A 51 -16.81 -11.35 2.82
C THR A 51 -15.98 -12.57 3.26
N PRO A 52 -16.43 -13.84 3.11
CA PRO A 52 -15.62 -15.00 3.53
C PRO A 52 -14.38 -15.25 2.66
N GLU A 53 -14.37 -14.84 1.40
CA GLU A 53 -13.20 -14.95 0.52
C GLU A 53 -12.13 -13.94 0.90
N TYR A 54 -12.55 -12.70 1.16
CA TYR A 54 -11.67 -11.63 1.65
C TYR A 54 -10.92 -12.03 2.94
N VAL A 55 -11.63 -12.61 3.92
CA VAL A 55 -11.01 -13.04 5.19
C VAL A 55 -9.95 -14.13 4.95
N ARG A 56 -10.26 -15.14 4.13
CA ARG A 56 -9.31 -16.23 3.80
C ARG A 56 -8.04 -15.69 3.16
N LEU A 57 -8.18 -14.80 2.18
CA LEU A 57 -7.03 -14.19 1.51
C LEU A 57 -6.17 -13.41 2.51
N THR A 58 -6.80 -12.57 3.33
CA THR A 58 -6.08 -11.73 4.30
C THR A 58 -5.21 -12.58 5.25
N TRP A 59 -5.73 -13.70 5.75
CA TRP A 59 -4.96 -14.63 6.58
C TRP A 59 -3.78 -15.29 5.85
N VAL A 60 -4.01 -15.75 4.61
CA VAL A 60 -2.95 -16.38 3.79
C VAL A 60 -1.82 -15.39 3.53
N LEU A 61 -2.15 -14.14 3.21
CA LEU A 61 -1.17 -13.11 2.88
C LEU A 61 -0.41 -12.61 4.10
N LEU A 62 -1.09 -12.46 5.23
CA LEU A 62 -0.42 -12.17 6.49
C LEU A 62 0.58 -13.29 6.81
N GLY A 63 0.14 -14.55 6.81
CA GLY A 63 1.01 -15.70 7.10
C GLY A 63 2.22 -15.78 6.16
N LEU A 64 2.02 -15.58 4.86
CA LEU A 64 3.09 -15.52 3.88
C LEU A 64 4.06 -14.37 4.17
N SER A 65 3.55 -13.16 4.42
CA SER A 65 4.39 -12.00 4.73
C SER A 65 5.24 -12.24 5.98
N THR A 66 4.63 -12.73 7.06
CA THR A 66 5.30 -13.07 8.33
C THR A 66 6.42 -14.07 8.11
N PHE A 67 6.15 -15.14 7.35
CA PHE A 67 7.15 -16.16 7.04
C PHE A 67 8.37 -15.56 6.33
N VAL A 68 8.14 -14.67 5.35
CA VAL A 68 9.23 -14.04 4.60
C VAL A 68 10.03 -13.08 5.46
N VAL A 69 9.37 -12.24 6.27
CA VAL A 69 10.04 -11.31 7.19
C VAL A 69 10.91 -12.09 8.17
N ALA A 70 10.34 -13.14 8.77
CA ALA A 70 11.03 -14.00 9.73
C ALA A 70 12.23 -14.72 9.09
N ALA A 71 12.07 -15.27 7.90
CA ALA A 71 13.16 -15.91 7.15
C ALA A 71 14.28 -14.91 6.83
N ARG A 72 13.93 -13.67 6.46
CA ARG A 72 14.92 -12.61 6.19
C ARG A 72 15.70 -12.20 7.44
N LEU A 73 15.02 -12.02 8.57
CA LEU A 73 15.64 -11.62 9.83
C LEU A 73 16.52 -12.74 10.39
N THR A 74 16.06 -13.98 10.37
CA THR A 74 16.84 -15.14 10.84
C THR A 74 18.08 -15.37 9.97
N TYR A 75 17.96 -15.24 8.65
CA TYR A 75 19.12 -15.32 7.75
C TYR A 75 20.18 -14.26 8.07
N LYS A 76 19.79 -13.01 8.31
CA LYS A 76 20.73 -11.94 8.65
C LYS A 76 21.36 -12.12 10.02
N PHE A 77 20.58 -12.56 10.99
CA PHE A 77 21.06 -12.85 12.35
C PHE A 77 22.10 -13.96 12.33
N PHE A 78 21.85 -15.05 11.59
CA PHE A 78 22.80 -16.16 11.48
C PHE A 78 24.03 -15.84 10.62
N SER A 79 23.86 -15.01 9.58
CA SER A 79 24.94 -14.63 8.67
C SER A 79 25.81 -13.46 9.19
N SER A 80 25.61 -12.99 10.43
CA SER A 80 26.30 -11.84 11.06
C SER A 80 26.45 -10.62 10.13
N THR A 81 25.48 -10.43 9.22
CA THR A 81 25.53 -9.36 8.23
C THR A 81 24.94 -8.10 8.84
N GLN A 82 25.61 -6.97 8.68
CA GLN A 82 25.14 -5.68 9.21
C GLN A 82 23.69 -5.39 8.78
N LEU A 83 22.85 -5.05 9.76
CA LEU A 83 21.49 -4.59 9.55
C LEU A 83 21.53 -3.23 8.84
N GLY A 84 20.93 -3.16 7.66
CA GLY A 84 20.81 -1.90 6.93
C GLY A 84 19.55 -1.16 7.35
N LEU A 85 19.50 0.15 7.06
CA LEU A 85 18.27 0.94 7.17
C LEU A 85 17.13 0.32 6.34
N ASP A 86 17.46 -0.38 5.25
CA ASP A 86 16.50 -1.14 4.43
C ASP A 86 15.74 -2.19 5.24
N ASP A 87 16.40 -2.91 6.16
CA ASP A 87 15.75 -3.93 6.98
C ASP A 87 14.91 -3.32 8.10
N LEU A 88 15.32 -2.16 8.63
CA LEU A 88 14.56 -1.42 9.63
C LEU A 88 13.23 -0.96 9.04
N PHE A 89 13.24 -0.30 7.88
CA PHE A 89 11.99 0.13 7.22
C PHE A 89 11.13 -1.05 6.77
N THR A 90 11.75 -2.17 6.34
CA THR A 90 11.05 -3.43 6.03
C THR A 90 10.30 -3.96 7.28
N PHE A 91 10.95 -3.96 8.44
CA PHE A 91 10.34 -4.40 9.69
C PHE A 91 9.24 -3.45 10.16
N LEU A 92 9.48 -2.13 10.11
CA LEU A 92 8.49 -1.12 10.46
C LEU A 92 7.25 -1.20 9.55
N ALA A 93 7.44 -1.42 8.25
CA ALA A 93 6.35 -1.62 7.31
C ALA A 93 5.52 -2.86 7.69
N TYR A 94 6.16 -3.97 8.07
CA TYR A 94 5.46 -5.17 8.54
C TYR A 94 4.68 -4.91 9.83
N VAL A 95 5.27 -4.21 10.81
CA VAL A 95 4.57 -3.83 12.05
C VAL A 95 3.35 -2.95 11.74
N ALA A 96 3.45 -2.04 10.77
CA ALA A 96 2.33 -1.20 10.34
C ALA A 96 1.18 -1.97 9.65
N VAL A 97 1.43 -3.17 9.12
CA VAL A 97 0.37 -4.03 8.55
C VAL A 97 -0.53 -4.62 9.66
N LEU A 98 -0.01 -4.84 10.87
CA LEU A 98 -0.76 -5.51 11.94
C LEU A 98 -2.00 -4.71 12.38
N PRO A 99 -1.93 -3.40 12.64
CA PRO A 99 -3.12 -2.59 12.91
C PRO A 99 -4.13 -2.63 11.76
N SER A 100 -3.68 -2.50 10.51
CA SER A 100 -4.56 -2.58 9.34
C SER A 100 -5.30 -3.93 9.28
N PHE A 101 -4.60 -5.02 9.56
CA PHE A 101 -5.19 -6.36 9.62
C PHE A 101 -6.28 -6.47 10.69
N ILE A 102 -6.00 -6.00 11.91
CA ILE A 102 -6.95 -6.02 13.02
C ILE A 102 -8.19 -5.16 12.70
N ILE A 103 -7.98 -3.94 12.20
CA ILE A 103 -9.06 -3.02 11.82
C ILE A 103 -9.97 -3.65 10.77
N ASN A 104 -9.41 -4.31 9.75
CA ASN A 104 -10.21 -4.95 8.70
C ASN A 104 -11.02 -6.15 9.23
N LEU A 105 -10.39 -7.06 9.98
CA LEU A 105 -11.05 -8.28 10.43
C LEU A 105 -12.04 -8.06 11.57
N VAL A 106 -11.68 -7.24 12.55
CA VAL A 106 -12.49 -7.02 13.76
C VAL A 106 -13.45 -5.85 13.59
N GLY A 107 -13.07 -4.85 12.79
CA GLY A 107 -13.84 -3.63 12.56
C GLY A 107 -14.71 -3.68 11.31
N LEU A 108 -14.07 -3.63 10.14
CA LEU A 108 -14.79 -3.45 8.86
C LEU A 108 -15.64 -4.67 8.47
N VAL A 109 -15.12 -5.89 8.64
CA VAL A 109 -15.86 -7.12 8.27
C VAL A 109 -17.20 -7.24 9.02
N PRO A 110 -17.27 -7.10 10.36
CA PRO A 110 -18.54 -7.06 11.08
C PRO A 110 -19.41 -5.85 10.76
N ALA A 111 -18.79 -4.71 10.43
CA ALA A 111 -19.50 -3.49 10.03
C ALA A 111 -20.11 -3.57 8.61
N GLY A 112 -19.91 -4.67 7.89
CA GLY A 112 -20.57 -4.92 6.61
C GLY A 112 -19.68 -4.75 5.38
N LEU A 113 -18.36 -4.85 5.51
CA LEU A 113 -17.43 -4.85 4.38
C LEU A 113 -17.86 -5.87 3.30
N GLY A 114 -18.00 -5.39 2.07
CA GLY A 114 -18.42 -6.19 0.91
C GLY A 114 -19.93 -6.25 0.67
N LYS A 115 -20.75 -5.65 1.55
CA LYS A 115 -22.21 -5.54 1.37
C LYS A 115 -22.62 -4.20 0.77
N ASP A 116 -23.74 -4.18 0.07
CA ASP A 116 -24.35 -2.94 -0.40
C ASP A 116 -24.81 -2.07 0.78
N ILE A 117 -24.55 -0.77 0.73
CA ILE A 117 -24.95 0.19 1.78
C ILE A 117 -26.44 0.12 2.14
N TRP A 118 -27.30 -0.20 1.17
CA TRP A 118 -28.75 -0.36 1.35
C TRP A 118 -29.15 -1.56 2.22
N THR A 119 -28.23 -2.51 2.44
CA THR A 119 -28.46 -3.72 3.24
C THR A 119 -27.94 -3.61 4.68
N LEU A 120 -27.33 -2.46 5.02
CA LEU A 120 -26.70 -2.23 6.32
C LEU A 120 -27.64 -1.48 7.27
N THR A 121 -27.55 -1.79 8.56
CA THR A 121 -28.25 -1.01 9.58
C THR A 121 -27.57 0.35 9.78
N PRO A 122 -28.31 1.38 10.23
CA PRO A 122 -27.74 2.68 10.64
C PRO A 122 -26.48 2.58 11.51
N SER A 123 -26.52 1.70 12.52
CA SER A 123 -25.39 1.45 13.42
C SER A 123 -24.16 0.83 12.73
N GLN A 124 -24.38 0.00 11.71
CA GLN A 124 -23.32 -0.59 10.91
C GLN A 124 -22.67 0.44 10.00
N ILE A 125 -23.44 1.37 9.42
CA ILE A 125 -22.92 2.44 8.58
C ILE A 125 -22.00 3.35 9.39
N GLU A 126 -22.44 3.76 10.58
CA GLU A 126 -21.62 4.58 11.49
C GLU A 126 -20.34 3.85 11.92
N SER A 127 -20.47 2.58 12.33
CA SER A 127 -19.32 1.74 12.72
C SER A 127 -18.33 1.56 11.56
N PHE A 128 -18.83 1.35 10.34
CA PHE A 128 -18.01 1.23 9.14
C PHE A 128 -17.23 2.53 8.89
N GLY A 129 -17.90 3.68 8.95
CA GLY A 129 -17.25 4.98 8.81
C GLY A 129 -16.15 5.21 9.83
N TYR A 130 -16.38 4.82 11.09
CA TYR A 130 -15.39 4.96 12.16
C TYR A 130 -14.16 4.07 11.95
N TRP A 131 -14.35 2.79 11.62
CA TRP A 131 -13.24 1.88 11.35
C TRP A 131 -12.48 2.26 10.08
N PHE A 132 -13.18 2.75 9.05
CA PHE A 132 -12.56 3.23 7.82
C PHE A 132 -11.72 4.49 8.06
N TYR A 133 -12.20 5.41 8.90
CA TYR A 133 -11.43 6.57 9.34
C TYR A 133 -10.12 6.18 10.04
N LEU A 134 -10.13 5.15 10.89
CA LEU A 134 -8.90 4.66 11.52
C LEU A 134 -7.96 3.96 10.53
N LEU A 135 -8.51 3.33 9.50
CA LEU A 135 -7.73 2.61 8.49
C LEU A 135 -6.93 3.54 7.58
N GLU A 136 -7.48 4.69 7.19
CA GLU A 136 -6.85 5.65 6.25
C GLU A 136 -5.45 6.12 6.70
N PRO A 137 -5.27 6.68 7.91
CA PRO A 137 -3.95 7.10 8.42
C PRO A 137 -2.93 5.96 8.45
N VAL A 138 -3.35 4.77 8.90
CA VAL A 138 -2.49 3.59 8.99
C VAL A 138 -2.02 3.18 7.58
N TYR A 139 -2.93 3.24 6.60
CA TYR A 139 -2.60 2.96 5.21
C TYR A 139 -1.56 3.95 4.65
N PHE A 140 -1.70 5.25 4.88
CA PHE A 140 -0.71 6.23 4.42
C PHE A 140 0.68 5.95 4.99
N VAL A 141 0.77 5.65 6.29
CA VAL A 141 2.03 5.28 6.95
C VAL A 141 2.61 4.00 6.34
N GLN A 142 1.78 2.98 6.14
CA GLN A 142 2.20 1.72 5.54
C GLN A 142 2.79 1.93 4.13
N MET A 143 2.08 2.67 3.27
CA MET A 143 2.56 2.99 1.91
C MET A 143 3.87 3.78 1.95
N GLY A 144 3.96 4.78 2.83
CA GLY A 144 5.19 5.56 3.01
C GLY A 144 6.38 4.69 3.41
N LEU A 145 6.21 3.81 4.39
CA LEU A 145 7.27 2.93 4.90
C LEU A 145 7.76 1.91 3.86
N VAL A 146 6.86 1.33 3.07
CA VAL A 146 7.23 0.42 1.97
C VAL A 146 8.10 1.14 0.94
N LYS A 147 7.70 2.36 0.53
CA LYS A 147 8.47 3.18 -0.42
C LYS A 147 9.83 3.58 0.16
N MET A 148 9.89 3.91 1.44
CA MET A 148 11.16 4.17 2.15
C MET A 148 12.08 2.95 2.14
N ALA A 149 11.57 1.74 2.38
CA ALA A 149 12.36 0.51 2.33
C ALA A 149 12.98 0.28 0.93
N ILE A 150 12.21 0.50 -0.13
CA ILE A 150 12.68 0.38 -1.53
C ILE A 150 13.74 1.44 -1.83
N LEU A 151 13.52 2.69 -1.44
CA LEU A 151 14.47 3.78 -1.66
C LEU A 151 15.78 3.57 -0.90
N CYS A 152 15.73 3.07 0.35
CA CYS A 152 16.92 2.69 1.10
C CYS A 152 17.69 1.55 0.41
N PHE A 153 16.99 0.56 -0.14
CA PHE A 153 17.61 -0.48 -0.95
C PHE A 153 18.28 0.10 -2.21
N TYR A 154 17.65 1.07 -2.88
CA TYR A 154 18.21 1.74 -4.06
C TYR A 154 19.45 2.57 -3.74
N MET A 155 19.47 3.27 -2.60
CA MET A 155 20.66 3.98 -2.15
C MET A 155 21.82 3.02 -1.92
N ARG A 156 21.58 1.86 -1.30
CA ARG A 156 22.62 0.86 -1.04
C ARG A 156 23.22 0.25 -2.30
N ILE A 157 22.41 0.02 -3.35
CA ILE A 157 22.87 -0.61 -4.59
C ILE A 157 23.47 0.39 -5.59
N PHE A 158 22.94 1.62 -5.66
CA PHE A 158 23.37 2.64 -6.64
C PHE A 158 24.23 3.75 -6.05
N ASP A 159 24.73 3.61 -4.82
CA ASP A 159 25.56 4.61 -4.12
C ASP A 159 26.70 5.15 -4.99
N ARG A 160 27.37 4.27 -5.73
CA ARG A 160 28.52 4.60 -6.59
C ARG A 160 28.16 5.18 -7.97
N ALA A 161 26.87 5.25 -8.32
CA ALA A 161 26.43 5.55 -9.68
C ALA A 161 26.03 7.03 -9.90
N GLY A 162 26.31 7.91 -8.93
CA GLY A 162 25.98 9.35 -9.00
C GLY A 162 24.50 9.69 -8.79
N LEU A 163 23.67 8.71 -8.46
CA LEU A 163 22.23 8.88 -8.22
C LEU A 163 21.89 9.32 -6.79
N GLY A 164 22.88 9.45 -5.91
CA GLY A 164 22.67 9.73 -4.48
C GLY A 164 21.82 10.98 -4.22
N LYS A 165 22.09 12.10 -4.91
CA LYS A 165 21.32 13.34 -4.72
C LYS A 165 19.85 13.19 -5.14
N LEU A 166 19.59 12.49 -6.25
CA LEU A 166 18.24 12.27 -6.78
C LEU A 166 17.43 11.30 -5.89
N LEU A 167 18.11 10.26 -5.37
CA LEU A 167 17.52 9.31 -4.43
C LEU A 167 17.17 10.00 -3.10
N TRP A 168 18.08 10.81 -2.53
CA TRP A 168 17.79 11.60 -1.34
C TRP A 168 16.65 12.60 -1.55
N GLY A 169 16.57 13.24 -2.72
CA GLY A 169 15.42 14.07 -3.08
C GLY A 169 14.11 13.29 -3.13
N THR A 170 14.14 12.07 -3.68
CA THR A 170 12.95 11.19 -3.73
C THR A 170 12.54 10.69 -2.34
N VAL A 171 13.51 10.40 -1.47
CA VAL A 171 13.27 10.07 -0.05
C VAL A 171 12.59 11.22 0.68
N ALA A 172 13.12 12.44 0.56
CA ALA A 172 12.54 13.63 1.19
C ALA A 172 11.12 13.90 0.67
N PHE A 173 10.90 13.76 -0.64
CA PHE A 173 9.59 13.91 -1.25
C PHE A 173 8.59 12.85 -0.74
N ASN A 174 8.98 11.58 -0.70
CA ASN A 174 8.11 10.50 -0.19
C ASN A 174 7.74 10.71 1.28
N ALA A 175 8.72 11.07 2.12
CA ALA A 175 8.49 11.36 3.54
C ALA A 175 7.53 12.55 3.72
N THR A 176 7.74 13.63 2.98
CA THR A 176 6.89 14.84 3.05
C THR A 176 5.47 14.54 2.59
N ASN A 177 5.28 13.81 1.49
CA ASN A 177 3.94 13.41 1.03
C ASN A 177 3.24 12.52 2.05
N THR A 178 3.94 11.54 2.63
CA THR A 178 3.38 10.65 3.65
C THR A 178 2.87 11.46 4.84
N VAL A 179 3.67 12.40 5.34
CA VAL A 179 3.28 13.26 6.47
C VAL A 179 2.11 14.19 6.10
N ALA A 180 2.13 14.77 4.90
CA ALA A 180 1.07 15.65 4.42
C ALA A 180 -0.29 14.92 4.35
N PHE A 181 -0.34 13.74 3.70
CA PHE A 181 -1.57 12.96 3.61
C PHE A 181 -2.00 12.38 4.96
N LEU A 182 -1.05 12.04 5.84
CA LEU A 182 -1.38 11.64 7.21
C LEU A 182 -2.09 12.74 7.98
N LEU A 183 -1.58 13.98 7.92
CA LEU A 183 -2.22 15.13 8.56
C LEU A 183 -3.59 15.45 7.94
N VAL A 184 -3.69 15.41 6.61
CA VAL A 184 -4.97 15.60 5.93
C VAL A 184 -5.98 14.54 6.34
N GLY A 185 -5.60 13.25 6.36
CA GLY A 185 -6.49 12.15 6.76
C GLY A 185 -6.98 12.27 8.20
N ILE A 186 -6.12 12.71 9.13
CA ILE A 186 -6.50 12.91 10.54
C ILE A 186 -7.42 14.14 10.70
N PHE A 187 -7.14 15.22 9.97
CA PHE A 187 -7.85 16.50 10.11
C PHE A 187 -8.81 16.80 8.95
N GLN A 188 -9.33 15.75 8.28
CA GLN A 188 -10.20 15.92 7.11
C GLN A 188 -11.61 16.41 7.42
N CYS A 189 -12.04 16.38 8.68
CA CYS A 189 -13.36 16.85 9.10
C CYS A 189 -13.29 17.68 10.39
N THR A 190 -14.15 18.69 10.49
CA THR A 190 -14.34 19.53 11.67
C THR A 190 -15.82 19.54 12.06
N PRO A 191 -16.21 18.94 13.20
CA PRO A 191 -15.39 18.12 14.12
C PRO A 191 -15.00 16.76 13.49
N ILE A 192 -13.96 16.09 14.02
CA ILE A 192 -13.47 14.80 13.49
C ILE A 192 -14.57 13.74 13.47
N SER A 193 -15.44 13.73 14.49
CA SER A 193 -16.59 12.82 14.58
C SER A 193 -17.56 12.94 13.41
N PHE A 194 -17.58 14.09 12.74
CA PHE A 194 -18.43 14.31 11.58
C PHE A 194 -18.13 13.33 10.42
N TYR A 195 -16.91 12.79 10.33
CA TYR A 195 -16.55 11.85 9.27
C TYR A 195 -17.49 10.62 9.22
N TRP A 196 -17.71 9.98 10.38
CA TRP A 196 -18.52 8.77 10.47
C TRP A 196 -19.98 9.05 10.78
N THR A 197 -20.33 10.26 11.26
CA THR A 197 -21.69 10.59 11.60
C THR A 197 -22.46 11.36 10.53
N ARG A 198 -21.81 11.84 9.45
CA ARG A 198 -22.46 12.65 8.40
C ARG A 198 -23.53 11.93 7.57
N TRP A 199 -23.66 10.61 7.71
CA TRP A 199 -24.50 9.80 6.83
C TRP A 199 -26.00 10.06 7.02
N ASP A 200 -26.41 10.49 8.22
CA ASP A 200 -27.81 10.79 8.58
C ASP A 200 -28.26 12.20 8.12
N GLY A 201 -27.30 13.09 7.82
CA GLY A 201 -27.57 14.48 7.45
C GLY A 201 -28.07 15.37 8.60
N GLU A 202 -28.14 14.85 9.83
CA GLU A 202 -28.68 15.57 10.99
C GLU A 202 -27.60 16.39 11.71
N LYS A 203 -26.36 15.92 11.66
CA LYS A 203 -25.23 16.56 12.35
C LYS A 203 -24.63 17.67 11.48
N GLN A 204 -24.23 18.77 12.13
CA GLN A 204 -23.55 19.88 11.47
C GLN A 204 -22.04 19.69 11.53
N GLY A 205 -21.39 19.90 10.40
CA GLY A 205 -19.93 19.84 10.28
C GLY A 205 -19.50 20.04 8.84
N THR A 206 -18.20 20.19 8.65
CA THR A 206 -17.59 20.33 7.33
C THR A 206 -16.46 19.33 7.18
N CYS A 207 -16.34 18.75 6.00
CA CYS A 207 -15.21 17.90 5.64
C CYS A 207 -14.57 18.42 4.35
N VAL A 208 -13.27 18.20 4.21
CA VAL A 208 -12.59 18.31 2.93
C VAL A 208 -13.18 17.25 1.98
N ASN A 209 -13.06 17.45 0.67
CA ASN A 209 -13.56 16.47 -0.29
C ASN A 209 -12.72 15.17 -0.21
N ILE A 210 -13.22 14.20 0.57
CA ILE A 210 -12.55 12.91 0.86
C ILE A 210 -12.19 12.17 -0.43
N ASN A 211 -13.10 12.17 -1.41
CA ASN A 211 -12.84 11.55 -2.71
C ASN A 211 -11.68 12.25 -3.42
N ALA A 212 -11.67 13.59 -3.46
CA ALA A 212 -10.56 14.33 -4.08
C ALA A 212 -9.21 14.06 -3.39
N VAL A 213 -9.17 13.96 -2.06
CA VAL A 213 -7.97 13.59 -1.30
C VAL A 213 -7.50 12.19 -1.67
N ALA A 214 -8.41 11.21 -1.73
CA ALA A 214 -8.10 9.84 -2.12
C ALA A 214 -7.53 9.77 -3.56
N TRP A 215 -8.16 10.45 -4.52
CA TRP A 215 -7.67 10.53 -5.90
C TRP A 215 -6.29 11.21 -5.99
N ALA A 216 -6.08 12.29 -5.25
CA ALA A 216 -4.78 12.97 -5.21
C ALA A 216 -3.68 12.05 -4.68
N ASN A 217 -3.91 11.36 -3.55
CA ASN A 217 -2.95 10.42 -2.99
C ASN A 217 -2.65 9.26 -3.95
N ALA A 218 -3.68 8.73 -4.60
CA ALA A 218 -3.55 7.67 -5.59
C ALA A 218 -2.67 8.07 -6.78
N ILE A 219 -2.96 9.21 -7.40
CA ILE A 219 -2.21 9.71 -8.56
C ILE A 219 -0.75 9.96 -8.18
N ILE A 220 -0.50 10.66 -7.08
CA ILE A 220 0.86 10.95 -6.61
C ILE A 220 1.61 9.66 -6.31
N SER A 221 0.94 8.69 -5.68
CA SER A 221 1.54 7.39 -5.38
C SER A 221 1.95 6.65 -6.65
N ILE A 222 1.08 6.56 -7.66
CA ILE A 222 1.38 5.91 -8.93
C ILE A 222 2.53 6.60 -9.65
N VAL A 223 2.51 7.94 -9.71
CA VAL A 223 3.59 8.72 -10.34
C VAL A 223 4.92 8.45 -9.63
N LEU A 224 4.92 8.37 -8.30
CA LEU A 224 6.11 8.02 -7.53
C LEU A 224 6.60 6.61 -7.81
N ASP A 225 5.70 5.65 -7.97
CA ASP A 225 6.07 4.26 -8.25
C ASP A 225 6.70 4.11 -9.64
N LEU A 226 6.13 4.80 -10.64
CA LEU A 226 6.72 4.90 -11.98
C LEU A 226 8.08 5.61 -11.97
N TRP A 227 8.19 6.69 -11.19
CA TRP A 227 9.45 7.41 -11.02
C TRP A 227 10.53 6.53 -10.37
N MET A 228 10.19 5.82 -9.30
CA MET A 228 11.09 4.89 -8.63
C MET A 228 11.53 3.76 -9.56
N LEU A 229 10.63 3.22 -10.40
CA LEU A 229 10.98 2.22 -11.41
C LEU A 229 11.90 2.80 -12.51
N TYR A 230 11.70 4.06 -12.90
CA TYR A 230 12.52 4.72 -13.92
C TYR A 230 13.97 4.94 -13.46
N LEU A 231 14.19 5.27 -12.19
CA LEU A 231 15.53 5.55 -11.62
C LEU A 231 16.57 4.45 -11.93
N PRO A 232 16.37 3.17 -11.54
CA PRO A 232 17.33 2.10 -11.83
C PRO A 232 17.44 1.79 -13.32
N LEU A 233 16.34 1.88 -14.07
CA LEU A 233 16.30 1.58 -15.51
C LEU A 233 17.13 2.55 -16.34
N SER A 234 17.15 3.83 -15.96
CA SER A 234 17.98 4.85 -16.61
C SER A 234 19.48 4.49 -16.49
N ARG A 235 19.90 3.99 -15.33
CA ARG A 235 21.30 3.66 -15.03
C ARG A 235 21.73 2.34 -15.65
N ILE A 236 20.88 1.32 -15.58
CA ILE A 236 21.14 -0.01 -16.14
C ILE A 236 21.35 0.04 -17.65
N ARG A 237 20.71 1.00 -18.35
CA ARG A 237 20.96 1.20 -19.79
C ARG A 237 22.41 1.56 -20.11
N THR A 238 23.10 2.24 -19.20
CA THR A 238 24.50 2.69 -19.36
C THR A 238 25.54 1.65 -18.92
N LEU A 239 25.12 0.52 -18.33
CA LEU A 239 26.04 -0.50 -17.82
C LEU A 239 26.21 -1.65 -18.82
N ASN A 240 27.46 -1.95 -19.20
CA ASN A 240 27.85 -3.04 -20.12
C ASN A 240 27.63 -4.43 -19.49
N LEU A 241 26.39 -4.79 -19.18
CA LEU A 241 26.01 -6.12 -18.72
C LEU A 241 25.43 -6.94 -19.87
N HIS A 242 25.75 -8.25 -19.87
CA HIS A 242 25.14 -9.22 -20.78
C HIS A 242 23.61 -9.16 -20.68
N TRP A 243 22.91 -9.18 -21.81
CA TRP A 243 21.48 -8.87 -21.93
C TRP A 243 20.57 -9.70 -20.99
N TRP A 244 20.91 -10.96 -20.74
CA TRP A 244 20.20 -11.81 -19.77
C TRP A 244 20.22 -11.26 -18.34
N LYS A 245 21.35 -10.73 -17.87
CA LYS A 245 21.46 -10.14 -16.52
C LYS A 245 20.68 -8.83 -16.45
N LYS A 246 20.65 -8.07 -17.55
CA LYS A 246 19.88 -6.83 -17.68
C LYS A 246 18.37 -7.09 -17.60
N LEU A 247 17.90 -8.15 -18.26
CA LEU A 247 16.51 -8.58 -18.21
C LEU A 247 16.11 -9.07 -16.82
N ALA A 248 16.94 -9.91 -16.18
CA ALA A 248 16.67 -10.41 -14.83
C ALA A 248 16.54 -9.28 -13.80
N VAL A 249 17.42 -8.29 -13.87
CA VAL A 249 17.39 -7.12 -12.98
C VAL A 249 16.17 -6.24 -13.27
N THR A 250 15.82 -6.05 -14.54
CA THR A 250 14.61 -5.28 -14.92
C THR A 250 13.33 -5.95 -14.43
N LEU A 251 13.20 -7.26 -14.62
CA LEU A 251 12.06 -8.03 -14.13
C LEU A 251 11.96 -7.99 -12.60
N MET A 252 13.10 -8.04 -11.90
CA MET A 252 13.13 -7.93 -10.44
C MET A 252 12.60 -6.58 -9.96
N PHE A 253 12.92 -5.48 -10.65
CA PHE A 253 12.38 -4.16 -10.31
C PHE A 253 10.89 -4.03 -10.64
N CYS A 254 10.44 -4.56 -11.78
CA CYS A 254 9.02 -4.53 -12.15
C CYS A 254 8.14 -5.28 -11.14
N VAL A 255 8.55 -6.49 -10.72
CA VAL A 255 7.82 -7.29 -9.69
C VAL A 255 7.84 -6.61 -8.32
N GLY A 256 8.79 -5.71 -8.09
CA GLY A 256 8.93 -4.99 -6.84
C GLY A 256 8.07 -3.73 -6.69
N THR A 257 7.65 -3.15 -7.82
CA THR A 257 6.91 -1.88 -7.87
C THR A 257 5.47 -2.02 -8.34
N LEU A 258 5.16 -3.04 -9.17
CA LEU A 258 3.78 -3.51 -9.32
C LEU A 258 3.35 -4.11 -8.00
#